data_AF-A0A5C6M6Z1-F1
#
_entry.id   AF-A0A5C6M6Z1-F1
#
_cell.length_a   1.000
_cell.length_b   1.000
_cell.length_c   1.000
_cell.angle_alpha   90.00
_cell.angle_beta   90.00
_cell.angle_gamma   90.00
#
_symmetry.space_group_name_H-M   'P 1'
#
loop_
_entity.id
_entity.type
_entity.pdbx_description
1 polymer ?
#
loop_
_entity_poly.entity_id
_entity_poly.type
_entity_poly.pdbx_seq_one_letter_code
_entity_poly.pdbx_strand_id
1 'polypeptide(L)'
;FKALVNYVEPKIRLETSRLESLQTQKEGAGESGKEAKRLAKDVERQEDFLSELRDFEDKLRRAAKLHLEPDLNDGVVLNIAPLHELVPWKEAKKYWDELMEGQYEWSSIGKQLREKGLVKT
;
A
#
# COMPACT_ATOMS: atom_id res chain seq x y z
N PHE A 1 -8.42 9.57 -4.50
CA PHE A 1 -8.11 9.80 -3.07
C PHE A 1 -6.87 10.66 -2.94
N LYS A 2 -6.84 11.67 -2.06
CA LYS A 2 -5.75 12.66 -1.98
C LYS A 2 -4.37 12.02 -1.81
N ALA A 3 -4.23 11.03 -0.92
CA ALA A 3 -2.96 10.34 -0.69
C ALA A 3 -2.39 9.67 -1.95
N LEU A 4 -3.23 8.95 -2.71
CA LEU A 4 -2.85 8.32 -3.97
C LEU A 4 -2.40 9.34 -5.02
N VAL A 5 -3.26 10.32 -5.30
CA VAL A 5 -3.07 11.28 -6.40
C VAL A 5 -1.91 12.24 -6.12
N ASN A 6 -1.77 12.68 -4.87
CA ASN A 6 -0.80 13.73 -4.54
C ASN A 6 0.57 13.19 -4.15
N TYR A 7 0.69 11.91 -3.77
CA TYR A 7 1.94 11.37 -3.24
C TYR A 7 2.37 10.06 -3.91
N VAL A 8 1.49 9.06 -3.98
CA VAL A 8 1.89 7.72 -4.47
C VAL A 8 2.09 7.70 -5.98
N GLU A 9 1.10 8.18 -6.73
CA GLU A 9 1.18 8.20 -8.20
C GLU A 9 2.36 9.07 -8.71
N PRO A 10 2.62 10.28 -8.16
CA PRO A 10 3.82 11.05 -8.51
C PRO A 10 5.12 10.33 -8.14
N LYS A 11 5.18 9.67 -6.99
CA LYS A 11 6.38 8.94 -6.56
C LYS A 11 6.68 7.79 -7.50
N ILE A 12 5.69 7.00 -7.89
CA ILE A 12 5.86 5.91 -8.84
C ILE A 12 6.38 6.44 -10.18
N ARG A 13 5.79 7.52 -10.73
CA ARG A 13 6.28 8.11 -11.99
C ARG A 13 7.74 8.52 -11.91
N LEU A 14 8.16 9.13 -10.80
CA LEU A 14 9.55 9.51 -10.57
C LEU A 14 10.47 8.29 -10.57
N GLU A 15 10.10 7.23 -9.86
CA GLU A 15 10.93 6.02 -9.76
C GLU A 15 10.95 5.20 -11.06
N THR A 16 9.87 5.23 -11.86
CA THR A 16 9.84 4.65 -13.20
C THR A 16 10.83 5.37 -14.12
N SER A 17 10.82 6.70 -14.14
CA SER A 17 11.78 7.48 -14.93
C SER A 17 13.24 7.24 -14.52
N ARG A 18 13.49 7.02 -13.22
CA ARG A 18 14.82 6.64 -12.73
C ARG A 18 15.25 5.26 -13.21
N LEU A 19 14.35 4.28 -13.22
CA LEU A 19 14.62 2.96 -13.76
C LEU A 19 14.99 3.03 -15.25
N GLU A 20 14.22 3.77 -16.05
CA GLU A 20 14.50 3.98 -17.48
C GLU A 20 15.89 4.62 -17.72
N SER A 21 16.27 5.59 -16.88
CA SER A 21 17.61 6.20 -16.91
C SER A 21 18.72 5.21 -16.58
N LEU A 22 18.53 4.35 -15.57
CA LEU A 22 19.49 3.31 -15.19
C LEU A 22 19.63 2.25 -16.28
N GLN A 23 18.53 1.85 -16.91
CA GLN A 23 18.52 0.92 -18.04
C GLN A 23 19.29 1.49 -19.23
N THR A 24 19.05 2.76 -19.59
CA THR A 24 19.79 3.44 -20.66
C THR A 24 21.30 3.51 -20.37
N GLN A 25 21.69 3.81 -19.12
CA GLN A 25 23.10 3.82 -18.71
C GLN A 25 23.73 2.43 -18.80
N LYS A 26 23.01 1.38 -18.38
CA LYS A 26 23.47 -0.01 -18.47
C LYS A 26 23.71 -0.43 -19.91
N GLU A 27 22.80 -0.09 -20.82
CA GLU A 27 22.94 -0.37 -22.26
C GLU A 27 24.19 0.32 -22.84
N GLY A 28 24.44 1.58 -22.47
CA GLY A 28 25.62 2.32 -22.92
C GLY A 28 26.95 1.79 -22.38
N ALA A 29 26.96 1.17 -21.19
CA ALA A 29 28.16 0.59 -20.57
C ALA A 29 28.54 -0.80 -21.13
N GLY A 30 27.66 -1.41 -21.95
CA GLY A 30 27.85 -2.76 -22.48
C GLY A 30 27.67 -3.87 -21.44
N GLU A 31 27.95 -5.12 -21.83
CA GLU A 31 27.63 -6.30 -21.00
C GLU A 31 28.76 -6.70 -20.02
N SER A 32 29.99 -6.27 -20.28
CA SER A 32 31.18 -6.75 -19.57
C SER A 32 31.93 -5.61 -18.89
N GLY A 33 32.02 -5.67 -17.57
CA GLY A 33 32.82 -4.71 -16.80
C GLY A 33 32.32 -4.58 -15.36
N LYS A 34 33.15 -3.97 -14.51
CA LYS A 34 32.76 -3.67 -13.11
C LYS A 34 31.59 -2.69 -13.07
N GLU A 35 31.55 -1.74 -14.00
CA GLU A 35 30.48 -0.75 -14.14
C GLU A 35 29.17 -1.38 -14.61
N ALA A 36 29.19 -2.18 -15.68
CA ALA A 36 28.02 -2.93 -16.16
C ALA A 36 27.39 -3.80 -15.06
N LYS A 37 28.21 -4.49 -14.26
CA LYS A 37 27.75 -5.27 -13.10
C LYS A 37 27.11 -4.41 -12.01
N ARG A 38 27.66 -3.21 -11.74
CA ARG A 38 27.07 -2.28 -10.77
C ARG A 38 25.71 -1.79 -11.24
N LEU A 39 25.63 -1.33 -12.50
CA LEU A 39 24.38 -0.85 -13.10
C LEU A 39 23.31 -1.94 -13.15
N ALA A 40 23.69 -3.20 -13.44
CA ALA A 40 22.75 -4.32 -13.39
C ALA A 40 22.13 -4.51 -12.00
N LYS A 41 22.92 -4.40 -10.93
CA LYS A 41 22.43 -4.48 -9.55
C LYS A 41 21.59 -3.27 -9.15
N ASP A 42 21.95 -2.08 -9.62
CA ASP A 42 21.19 -0.86 -9.36
C ASP A 42 19.81 -0.93 -10.06
N VAL A 43 19.75 -1.48 -11.28
CA VAL A 43 18.49 -1.77 -11.99
C VAL A 43 17.62 -2.77 -11.21
N GLU A 44 18.17 -3.91 -10.81
CA GLU A 44 17.46 -4.93 -10.03
C GLU A 44 16.85 -4.33 -8.74
N ARG A 45 17.66 -3.59 -7.98
CA ARG A 45 17.18 -2.91 -6.76
C ARG A 45 16.06 -1.89 -7.05
N GLN A 46 16.15 -1.17 -8.17
CA GLN A 46 15.15 -0.19 -8.54
C GLN A 46 13.84 -0.86 -8.99
N GLU A 47 13.92 -2.01 -9.67
CA GLU A 47 12.77 -2.84 -10.03
C GLU A 47 12.06 -3.39 -8.79
N ASP A 48 12.81 -3.91 -7.82
CA ASP A 48 12.27 -4.37 -6.54
C ASP A 48 11.53 -3.24 -5.81
N PHE A 49 12.16 -2.06 -5.70
CA PHE A 49 11.55 -0.92 -5.04
C PHE A 49 10.27 -0.42 -5.75
N LEU A 50 10.24 -0.44 -7.09
CA LEU A 50 9.04 -0.13 -7.85
C LEU A 50 7.93 -1.14 -7.61
N SER A 51 8.26 -2.43 -7.51
CA SER A 51 7.31 -3.50 -7.17
C SER A 51 6.69 -3.26 -5.79
N GLU A 52 7.52 -2.94 -4.79
CA GLU A 52 7.04 -2.59 -3.44
C GLU A 52 6.13 -1.35 -3.45
N LEU A 53 6.47 -0.31 -4.21
CA LEU A 53 5.63 0.88 -4.34
C LEU A 53 4.27 0.59 -4.98
N ARG A 54 4.21 -0.34 -5.94
CA ARG A 54 2.95 -0.77 -6.57
C ARG A 54 2.08 -1.59 -5.62
N ASP A 55 2.68 -2.51 -4.86
CA ASP A 55 1.96 -3.24 -3.81
C ASP A 55 1.41 -2.27 -2.75
N PHE A 56 2.19 -1.27 -2.34
CA PHE A 56 1.73 -0.21 -1.45
C PHE A 56 0.56 0.60 -2.06
N GLU A 57 0.64 0.97 -3.34
CA GLU A 57 -0.44 1.65 -4.06
C GLU A 57 -1.74 0.83 -4.00
N ASP A 58 -1.65 -0.46 -4.30
CA ASP A 58 -2.80 -1.36 -4.34
C ASP A 58 -3.46 -1.52 -2.97
N LYS A 59 -2.65 -1.73 -1.92
CA LYS A 59 -3.12 -1.78 -0.52
C LYS A 59 -3.80 -0.47 -0.12
N LEU A 60 -3.21 0.67 -0.46
CA LEU A 60 -3.77 1.98 -0.14
C LEU A 60 -5.09 2.21 -0.88
N ARG A 61 -5.16 1.77 -2.14
CA ARG A 61 -6.38 1.87 -2.95
C ARG A 61 -7.49 0.98 -2.43
N ARG A 62 -7.19 -0.23 -1.93
CA ARG A 62 -8.16 -1.11 -1.26
C ARG A 62 -8.73 -0.45 -0.01
N ALA A 63 -7.87 0.01 0.89
CA ALA A 63 -8.29 0.70 2.11
C ALA A 63 -9.14 1.93 1.80
N ALA A 64 -8.71 2.76 0.85
CA ALA A 64 -9.43 3.98 0.50
C ALA A 64 -10.81 3.71 -0.12
N LYS A 65 -10.94 2.67 -0.96
CA LYS A 65 -12.20 2.23 -1.57
C LYS A 65 -13.24 1.74 -0.56
N LEU A 66 -12.87 1.47 0.69
CA LEU A 66 -13.85 1.17 1.73
C LEU A 66 -14.74 2.39 2.02
N HIS A 67 -14.27 3.61 1.75
CA HIS A 67 -14.99 4.86 2.06
C HIS A 67 -15.54 4.85 3.49
N LEU A 68 -14.65 4.55 4.44
CA LEU A 68 -14.95 4.55 5.86
C LEU A 68 -14.62 5.90 6.47
N GLU A 69 -15.47 6.35 7.36
CA GLU A 69 -15.27 7.55 8.17
C GLU A 69 -14.89 7.12 9.59
N PRO A 70 -13.68 7.47 10.07
CA PRO A 70 -13.27 7.19 11.43
C PRO A 70 -14.18 7.88 12.46
N ASP A 71 -14.45 7.21 13.58
CA ASP A 71 -15.24 7.73 14.69
C ASP A 71 -14.44 7.68 16.00
N LEU A 72 -14.45 8.75 16.79
CA LEU A 72 -13.68 8.81 18.03
C LEU A 72 -14.10 7.72 19.05
N ASN A 73 -15.38 7.36 19.09
CA ASN A 73 -15.92 6.37 20.02
C ASN A 73 -15.45 4.95 19.73
N ASP A 74 -15.00 4.69 18.50
CA ASP A 74 -14.45 3.40 18.08
C ASP A 74 -13.01 3.18 18.58
N GLY A 75 -12.39 4.23 19.13
CA GLY A 75 -11.02 4.22 19.61
C GLY A 75 -9.99 3.99 18.49
N VAL A 76 -8.71 4.00 18.83
CA VAL A 76 -7.64 3.87 17.82
C VAL A 76 -7.67 2.51 17.11
N VAL A 77 -8.02 1.44 17.85
CA VAL A 77 -7.89 0.06 17.37
C VAL A 77 -8.88 -0.31 16.25
N LEU A 78 -10.13 0.16 16.32
CA LEU A 78 -11.10 -0.11 15.26
C LEU A 78 -10.94 0.88 14.08
N ASN A 79 -10.51 2.11 14.35
CA ASN A 79 -10.21 3.07 13.29
C ASN A 79 -8.98 2.68 12.46
N ILE A 80 -7.97 2.04 13.06
CA ILE A 80 -6.76 1.60 12.35
C ILE A 80 -6.94 0.26 11.65
N ALA A 81 -7.91 -0.56 12.07
CA ALA A 81 -8.14 -1.89 11.52
C ALA A 81 -8.32 -1.92 9.98
N PRO A 82 -9.08 -1.01 9.34
CA PRO A 82 -9.16 -0.94 7.87
C PRO A 82 -7.83 -0.68 7.15
N LEU A 83 -6.80 -0.22 7.86
CA LEU A 83 -5.47 0.04 7.33
C LEU A 83 -4.48 -1.11 7.60
N HIS A 84 -4.96 -2.28 8.04
CA HIS A 84 -4.10 -3.39 8.49
C HIS A 84 -3.06 -3.89 7.46
N GLU A 85 -3.30 -3.68 6.16
CA GLU A 85 -2.31 -4.03 5.12
C GLU A 85 -1.18 -3.00 4.99
N LEU A 86 -1.40 -1.78 5.47
CA LEU A 86 -0.49 -0.63 5.36
C LEU A 86 0.33 -0.40 6.62
N VAL A 87 -0.18 -0.81 7.78
CA VAL A 87 0.47 -0.60 9.06
C VAL A 87 1.20 -1.86 9.52
N PRO A 88 2.40 -1.75 10.13
CA PRO A 88 3.16 -2.90 10.60
C PRO A 88 2.64 -3.45 11.94
N TRP A 89 1.34 -3.32 12.23
CA TRP A 89 0.73 -3.64 13.53
C TRP A 89 -0.10 -4.92 13.42
N LYS A 90 0.23 -5.93 14.22
CA LYS A 90 -0.52 -7.21 14.21
C LYS A 90 -1.93 -7.03 14.74
N GLU A 91 -2.11 -6.09 15.66
CA GLU A 91 -3.37 -5.74 16.30
C GLU A 91 -4.37 -5.20 15.27
N ALA A 92 -3.93 -4.36 14.32
CA ALA A 92 -4.81 -3.83 13.27
C ALA A 92 -5.44 -4.96 12.46
N LYS A 93 -4.64 -5.97 12.09
CA LYS A 93 -5.16 -7.16 11.39
C LYS A 93 -6.13 -7.95 12.25
N LYS A 94 -5.80 -8.17 13.53
CA LYS A 94 -6.69 -8.89 14.45
C LYS A 94 -8.08 -8.23 14.52
N TYR A 95 -8.13 -6.93 14.80
CA TYR A 95 -9.40 -6.21 14.90
C TYR A 95 -10.15 -6.12 13.56
N TRP A 96 -9.42 -6.07 12.44
CA TRP A 96 -10.03 -6.16 11.11
C TRP A 96 -10.74 -7.48 10.91
N ASP A 97 -10.07 -8.59 11.22
CA ASP A 97 -10.63 -9.93 11.10
C ASP A 97 -11.88 -10.08 12.01
N GLU A 98 -11.83 -9.57 13.25
CA GLU A 98 -12.99 -9.54 14.18
C GLU A 98 -14.16 -8.68 13.66
N LEU A 99 -13.88 -7.50 13.06
CA LEU A 99 -14.90 -6.66 12.41
C LEU A 99 -15.57 -7.39 11.23
N MET A 100 -14.80 -8.11 10.42
CA MET A 100 -15.34 -8.92 9.31
C MET A 100 -16.21 -10.10 9.80
N GLU A 101 -15.97 -10.58 11.02
CA GLU A 101 -16.77 -11.59 11.71
C GLU A 101 -18.02 -11.03 12.40
N GLY A 102 -18.31 -9.74 12.26
CA GLY A 102 -19.52 -9.13 12.83
C GLY A 102 -19.38 -8.66 14.27
N GLN A 103 -18.21 -8.83 14.88
CA GLN A 103 -17.94 -8.29 16.21
C GLN A 103 -18.06 -6.76 16.22
N TYR A 104 -18.10 -6.18 17.42
CA TYR A 104 -18.20 -4.74 17.62
C TYR A 104 -19.45 -4.12 16.97
N GLU A 105 -20.62 -4.73 17.20
CA GLU A 105 -21.92 -4.26 16.69
C GLU A 105 -22.21 -2.78 16.98
N TRP A 106 -21.73 -2.31 18.13
CA TRP A 106 -21.88 -0.95 18.59
C TRP A 106 -21.05 0.07 17.79
N SER A 107 -19.94 -0.36 17.17
CA SER A 107 -18.96 0.52 16.53
C SER A 107 -19.48 1.15 15.23
N SER A 108 -19.06 2.38 14.95
CA SER A 108 -19.37 3.08 13.71
C SER A 108 -18.76 2.37 12.49
N ILE A 109 -17.48 2.00 12.57
CA ILE A 109 -16.78 1.24 11.52
C ILE A 109 -17.50 -0.07 11.21
N GLY A 110 -17.87 -0.85 12.23
CA GLY A 110 -18.60 -2.11 12.04
C GLY A 110 -19.96 -1.91 11.37
N LYS A 111 -20.70 -0.84 11.74
CA LYS A 111 -21.97 -0.48 11.09
C LYS A 111 -21.77 -0.11 9.62
N GLN A 112 -20.81 0.76 9.31
CA GLN A 112 -20.49 1.15 7.94
C GLN A 112 -20.09 -0.05 7.06
N LEU A 113 -19.33 -1.00 7.62
CA LEU A 113 -18.94 -2.23 6.91
C LEU A 113 -20.14 -3.16 6.65
N ARG A 114 -21.08 -3.28 7.61
CA ARG A 114 -22.34 -4.02 7.44
C ARG A 114 -23.24 -3.39 6.39
N GLU A 115 -23.41 -2.08 6.40
CA GLU A 115 -24.18 -1.34 5.39
C GLU A 115 -23.66 -1.58 3.96
N LYS A 116 -22.35 -1.83 3.83
CA LYS A 116 -21.68 -2.17 2.57
C LYS A 116 -21.73 -3.67 2.23
N GLY A 117 -22.33 -4.51 3.09
CA GLY A 117 -22.43 -5.96 2.89
C GLY A 117 -21.10 -6.71 2.99
N LEU A 118 -20.10 -6.14 3.67
CA LEU A 118 -18.75 -6.72 3.77
C LEU A 118 -18.57 -7.67 4.97
N VAL A 119 -19.53 -7.66 5.89
CA VAL A 119 -19.44 -8.36 7.19
C VAL A 119 -20.37 -9.56 7.19
N LYS A 120 -19.92 -10.65 7.81
CA LYS A 120 -20.75 -11.84 8.03
C LYS A 120 -21.98 -11.45 8.86
N THR A 121 -23.16 -11.76 8.33
CA THR A 121 -24.46 -11.56 9.00
C THR A 121 -24.89 -12.81 9.73
#